data_AF-H0HIT2-F1
#
_entry.id   AF-H0HIT2-F1
#
_cell.length_a   1.000
_cell.length_b   1.000
_cell.length_c   1.000
_cell.angle_alpha   90.00
_cell.angle_beta   90.00
_cell.angle_gamma   90.00
#
_symmetry.space_group_name_H-M   'P 1'
#
loop_
_entity.id
_entity.type
_entity.pdbx_description
1 polymer ?
#
loop_
_entity_poly.entity_id
_entity_poly.type
_entity_poly.pdbx_seq_one_letter_code
_entity_poly.pdbx_strand_id
1 'polypeptide(L)'
;MRSRRLLRAADVRDERPMTDKSMRLAAIAALLLAGILAGTQLGKIAPLVGWYQDEVGFSLMLIGWLTSMIGIFVALAALPAGWAIERAGMRMSFAAASAVMAAGGIALAFLQKPEAILAARTVEGAG
;
A
#
# COMPACT_ATOMS: atom_id res chain seq x y z
N MET A 1 -56.82 26.26 11.57
CA MET A 1 -55.85 25.25 12.08
C MET A 1 -55.22 24.37 10.97
N ARG A 2 -55.02 24.89 9.75
CA ARG A 2 -54.53 24.12 8.57
C ARG A 2 -53.08 24.43 8.17
N SER A 3 -52.33 25.15 9.01
CA SER A 3 -51.00 25.72 8.67
C SER A 3 -49.79 24.87 9.11
N ARG A 4 -49.98 23.76 9.82
CA ARG A 4 -48.85 22.91 10.27
C ARG A 4 -48.40 21.83 9.26
N ARG A 5 -49.06 21.70 8.10
CA ARG A 5 -48.68 20.68 7.08
C ARG A 5 -47.68 21.15 6.02
N LEU A 6 -47.34 22.43 5.97
CA LEU A 6 -46.45 22.97 4.92
C LEU A 6 -44.97 23.12 5.33
N LEU A 7 -44.61 22.88 6.59
CA LEU A 7 -43.21 22.91 7.05
C LEU A 7 -42.50 21.55 7.00
N ARG A 8 -43.11 20.54 6.37
CA ARG A 8 -42.58 19.16 6.32
C ARG A 8 -41.97 18.76 4.97
N ALA A 9 -41.79 19.71 4.04
CA ALA A 9 -41.54 19.37 2.64
C ALA A 9 -40.34 20.09 1.97
N ALA A 10 -39.45 20.76 2.71
CA ALA A 10 -38.42 21.58 2.07
C ALA A 10 -37.00 21.47 2.65
N ASP A 11 -36.67 20.40 3.38
CA ASP A 11 -35.26 20.05 3.60
C ASP A 11 -35.09 18.53 3.71
N VAL A 12 -35.62 17.81 2.72
CA VAL A 12 -35.02 16.52 2.35
C VAL A 12 -33.74 16.91 1.63
N ARG A 13 -32.67 17.11 2.41
CA ARG A 13 -31.33 17.17 1.85
C ARG A 13 -31.19 15.95 0.97
N ASP A 14 -30.83 16.20 -0.27
CA ASP A 14 -30.47 15.22 -1.28
C ASP A 14 -29.34 14.34 -0.71
N GLU A 15 -29.71 13.34 0.09
CA GLU A 15 -28.86 12.20 0.44
C GLU A 15 -28.73 11.40 -0.84
N ARG A 16 -27.93 11.89 -1.78
CA ARG A 16 -27.54 11.12 -2.95
C ARG A 16 -26.97 9.81 -2.40
N PRO A 17 -27.58 8.64 -2.70
CA PRO A 17 -26.97 7.38 -2.35
C PRO A 17 -25.70 7.26 -3.19
N MET A 18 -24.58 7.73 -2.67
CA MET A 18 -23.30 7.58 -3.34
C MET A 18 -22.80 6.16 -3.13
N THR A 19 -23.35 5.22 -3.89
CA THR A 19 -22.52 4.10 -4.36
C THR A 19 -23.09 3.54 -5.66
N ASP A 20 -22.66 4.12 -6.77
CA ASP A 20 -22.67 3.39 -8.05
C ASP A 20 -21.99 2.04 -7.81
N LYS A 21 -22.72 0.95 -8.05
CA LYS A 21 -22.24 -0.43 -7.90
C LYS A 21 -20.89 -0.61 -8.60
N SER A 22 -20.71 0.04 -9.75
CA SER A 22 -19.50 0.04 -10.56
C SER A 22 -18.33 0.64 -9.80
N MET A 23 -18.53 1.80 -9.15
CA MET A 23 -17.51 2.47 -8.33
C MET A 23 -17.10 1.61 -7.12
N ARG A 24 -18.06 0.93 -6.47
CA ARG A 24 -17.77 0.03 -5.35
C ARG A 24 -16.92 -1.16 -5.80
N LEU A 25 -17.30 -1.79 -6.91
CA LEU A 25 -16.55 -2.91 -7.48
C LEU A 25 -15.14 -2.48 -7.91
N ALA A 26 -15.00 -1.31 -8.52
CA ALA A 26 -13.70 -0.75 -8.89
C ALA A 26 -12.81 -0.53 -7.67
N ALA A 27 -13.35 0.01 -6.57
CA ALA A 27 -12.58 0.19 -5.33
C ALA A 27 -12.14 -1.13 -4.70
N ILE A 28 -13.01 -2.14 -4.69
CA ILE A 28 -12.66 -3.50 -4.21
C ILE A 28 -11.58 -4.12 -5.10
N ALA A 29 -11.74 -4.05 -6.42
CA ALA A 29 -10.75 -4.55 -7.36
C ALA A 29 -9.40 -3.85 -7.18
N ALA A 30 -9.39 -2.52 -7.01
CA ALA A 30 -8.17 -1.76 -6.76
C ALA A 30 -7.47 -2.18 -5.45
N LEU A 31 -8.23 -2.38 -4.36
CA LEU A 31 -7.70 -2.87 -3.10
C LEU A 31 -7.09 -4.27 -3.23
N LEU A 32 -7.78 -5.18 -3.92
CA LEU A 32 -7.30 -6.54 -4.14
C LEU A 32 -6.05 -6.56 -5.02
N LEU A 33 -6.04 -5.80 -6.12
CA LEU A 33 -4.88 -5.68 -6.99
C LEU A 33 -3.68 -5.12 -6.25
N ALA A 34 -3.87 -4.07 -5.44
CA ALA A 34 -2.79 -3.52 -4.62
C ALA A 34 -2.26 -4.54 -3.62
N GLY A 35 -3.15 -5.31 -2.95
CA GLY A 35 -2.73 -6.38 -2.04
C GLY A 35 -1.92 -7.48 -2.74
N ILE A 36 -2.35 -7.91 -3.94
CA ILE A 36 -1.62 -8.89 -4.75
C ILE A 36 -0.26 -8.34 -5.16
N LEU A 37 -0.20 -7.11 -5.65
CA LEU A 37 1.05 -6.46 -6.06
C LEU A 37 2.01 -6.29 -4.87
N ALA A 38 1.51 -5.86 -3.71
CA ALA A 38 2.29 -5.79 -2.48
C ALA A 38 2.87 -7.16 -2.12
N GLY A 39 2.03 -8.20 -2.06
CA GLY A 39 2.49 -9.57 -1.80
C GLY A 39 3.53 -10.08 -2.82
N THR A 40 3.34 -9.76 -4.10
CA THR A 40 4.30 -10.08 -5.17
C THR A 40 5.64 -9.38 -4.93
N GLN A 41 5.59 -8.12 -4.51
CA GLN A 41 6.77 -7.32 -4.24
C GLN A 41 7.59 -7.86 -3.05
N LEU A 42 6.91 -8.49 -2.09
CA LEU A 42 7.53 -9.21 -0.99
C LEU A 42 8.12 -10.55 -1.45
N GLY A 43 7.38 -11.32 -2.24
CA GLY A 43 7.72 -12.69 -2.63
C GLY A 43 8.74 -12.83 -3.77
N LYS A 44 9.01 -11.77 -4.55
CA LYS A 44 9.85 -11.85 -5.76
C LYS A 44 11.32 -12.24 -5.52
N ILE A 45 11.85 -12.05 -4.31
CA ILE A 45 13.27 -12.27 -4.03
C ILE A 45 13.62 -13.76 -4.03
N ALA A 46 12.77 -14.61 -3.44
CA ALA A 46 13.06 -16.05 -3.29
C ALA A 46 13.30 -16.80 -4.61
N PRO A 47 12.49 -16.64 -5.67
CA PRO A 47 12.76 -17.29 -6.96
C PRO A 47 13.95 -16.67 -7.72
N LEU A 48 14.37 -15.45 -7.36
CA LEU A 48 15.44 -14.72 -8.05
C LEU A 48 16.82 -14.85 -7.36
N VAL A 49 16.93 -15.63 -6.29
CA VAL A 49 18.19 -15.76 -5.52
C VAL A 49 19.37 -16.14 -6.42
N GLY A 50 19.23 -17.16 -7.25
CA GLY A 50 20.29 -17.59 -8.18
C GLY A 50 20.72 -16.46 -9.11
N TRP A 51 19.75 -15.80 -9.75
CA TRP A 51 20.02 -14.64 -10.61
C TRP A 51 20.76 -13.51 -9.86
N TYR A 52 20.37 -13.21 -8.62
CA TYR A 52 21.06 -12.21 -7.81
C TYR A 52 22.51 -12.58 -7.49
N GLN A 53 22.82 -13.87 -7.30
CA GLN A 53 24.18 -14.32 -7.05
C GLN A 53 25.01 -14.38 -8.34
N ASP A 54 24.44 -14.95 -9.39
CA ASP A 54 25.16 -15.31 -10.62
C ASP A 54 25.35 -14.09 -11.54
N GLU A 55 24.32 -13.25 -11.70
CA GLU A 55 24.32 -12.12 -12.64
C GLU A 55 24.65 -10.79 -11.96
N VAL A 56 24.23 -10.61 -10.71
CA VAL A 56 24.43 -9.36 -9.97
C VAL A 56 25.60 -9.46 -8.98
N GLY A 57 26.04 -10.67 -8.62
CA GLY A 57 27.16 -10.88 -7.69
C GLY A 57 26.82 -10.62 -6.22
N PHE A 58 25.54 -10.65 -5.84
CA PHE A 58 25.15 -10.42 -4.45
C PHE A 58 25.55 -11.58 -3.54
N SER A 59 25.99 -11.25 -2.33
CA SER A 59 26.27 -12.26 -1.31
C SER A 59 24.98 -12.87 -0.79
N LEU A 60 25.03 -14.14 -0.37
CA LEU A 60 23.90 -14.81 0.27
C LEU A 60 23.45 -14.07 1.54
N MET A 61 24.39 -13.43 2.25
CA MET A 61 24.07 -12.62 3.41
C MET A 61 23.24 -11.38 3.04
N LEU A 62 23.60 -10.66 1.98
CA LEU A 62 22.81 -9.50 1.51
C LEU A 62 21.39 -9.92 1.10
N ILE A 63 21.27 -11.03 0.37
CA ILE A 63 19.98 -11.58 -0.03
C ILE A 63 19.13 -11.92 1.21
N GLY A 64 19.72 -12.57 2.21
CA GLY A 64 19.05 -12.86 3.48
C GLY A 64 18.54 -11.62 4.21
N TRP A 65 19.30 -10.51 4.17
CA TRP A 65 18.84 -9.22 4.69
C TRP A 65 17.66 -8.65 3.90
N LEU A 66 17.70 -8.72 2.56
CA LEU A 66 16.60 -8.24 1.72
C LEU A 66 15.28 -8.99 1.99
N THR A 67 15.35 -10.29 2.25
CA THR A 67 14.16 -11.09 2.65
C THR A 67 13.70 -10.76 4.07
N SER A 68 14.64 -10.58 5.01
CA SER A 68 14.33 -10.34 6.43
C SER A 68 13.74 -8.96 6.70
N MET A 69 14.09 -7.96 5.89
CA MET A 69 13.54 -6.60 5.97
C MET A 69 12.01 -6.60 5.99
N ILE A 70 11.37 -7.50 5.25
CA ILE A 70 9.91 -7.63 5.20
C ILE A 70 9.31 -7.88 6.58
N GLY A 71 9.86 -8.87 7.31
CA GLY A 71 9.36 -9.23 8.64
C GLY A 71 9.58 -8.10 9.64
N ILE A 72 10.72 -7.43 9.55
CA ILE A 72 11.04 -6.26 10.41
C ILE A 72 10.03 -5.14 10.15
N PHE A 73 9.72 -4.81 8.89
CA PHE A 73 8.77 -3.74 8.60
C PHE A 73 7.35 -4.10 8.98
N VAL A 74 6.88 -5.32 8.71
CA VAL A 74 5.55 -5.73 9.15
C VAL A 74 5.43 -5.58 10.68
N ALA A 75 6.46 -5.98 11.43
CA ALA A 75 6.46 -5.83 12.89
C ALA A 75 6.48 -4.36 13.35
N LEU A 76 7.28 -3.50 12.70
CA LEU A 76 7.46 -2.11 13.12
C LEU A 76 6.37 -1.17 12.61
N ALA A 77 5.85 -1.40 11.40
CA ALA A 77 4.92 -0.52 10.72
C ALA A 77 3.44 -0.80 11.07
N ALA A 78 3.11 -2.00 11.58
CA ALA A 78 1.72 -2.36 11.88
C ALA A 78 1.03 -1.38 12.85
N LEU A 79 1.68 -1.04 13.98
CA LEU A 79 1.12 -0.12 14.97
C LEU A 79 1.03 1.33 14.44
N PRO A 80 2.09 1.93 13.88
CA PRO A 80 2.00 3.25 13.24
C PRO A 80 0.97 3.33 12.12
N ALA A 81 0.84 2.27 11.31
CA ALA A 81 -0.14 2.24 10.22
C ALA A 81 -1.57 2.29 10.76
N GLY A 82 -1.89 1.53 11.82
CA GLY A 82 -3.20 1.60 12.47
C GLY A 82 -3.53 3.01 12.97
N TRP A 83 -2.58 3.64 13.67
CA TRP A 83 -2.72 5.02 14.13
C TRP A 83 -2.88 6.03 12.98
N ALA A 84 -2.12 5.86 11.89
CA ALA A 84 -2.21 6.73 10.72
C ALA A 84 -3.57 6.59 10.01
N ILE A 85 -4.12 5.36 9.94
CA ILE A 85 -5.44 5.08 9.38
C ILE A 85 -6.54 5.74 10.21
N GLU A 86 -6.44 5.68 11.54
CA GLU A 86 -7.41 6.36 12.42
C GLU A 86 -7.42 7.89 12.24
N ARG A 87 -6.24 8.50 12.01
CA ARG A 87 -6.12 9.97 11.92
C ARG A 87 -6.33 10.53 10.52
N ALA A 88 -5.73 9.93 9.50
CA ALA A 88 -5.79 10.41 8.12
C ALA A 88 -6.94 9.81 7.32
N GLY A 89 -7.54 8.74 7.82
CA GLY A 89 -8.60 7.99 7.16
C GLY A 89 -8.06 6.97 6.15
N MET A 90 -8.81 5.88 6.00
CA MET A 90 -8.44 4.70 5.21
C MET A 90 -8.00 5.02 3.77
N ARG A 91 -8.70 5.91 3.07
CA ARG A 91 -8.41 6.24 1.66
C ARG A 91 -7.04 6.92 1.49
N MET A 92 -6.76 7.91 2.33
CA MET A 92 -5.50 8.66 2.26
C MET A 92 -4.33 7.80 2.71
N SER A 93 -4.49 7.03 3.78
CA SER A 93 -3.45 6.10 4.25
C SER A 93 -3.11 5.06 3.19
N PHE A 94 -4.12 4.47 2.55
CA PHE A 94 -3.90 3.50 1.47
C PHE A 94 -3.21 4.11 0.25
N ALA A 95 -3.62 5.31 -0.18
CA ALA A 95 -3.00 5.99 -1.31
C ALA A 95 -1.53 6.38 -1.02
N ALA A 96 -1.25 6.89 0.18
CA ALA A 96 0.09 7.24 0.61
C ALA A 96 1.00 6.01 0.70
N ALA A 97 0.54 4.94 1.37
CA ALA A 97 1.20 3.64 1.44
C ALA A 97 1.55 3.11 0.04
N SER A 98 0.57 3.07 -0.85
CA SER A 98 0.76 2.60 -2.24
C SER A 98 1.79 3.44 -3.00
N ALA A 99 1.79 4.76 -2.81
CA ALA A 99 2.75 5.67 -3.45
C ALA A 99 4.18 5.46 -2.91
N VAL A 100 4.33 5.28 -1.59
CA VAL A 100 5.62 5.01 -0.95
C VAL A 100 6.18 3.66 -1.42
N MET A 101 5.34 2.62 -1.43
CA MET A 101 5.71 1.30 -1.95
C MET A 101 6.14 1.38 -3.42
N ALA A 102 5.37 2.06 -4.26
CA ALA A 102 5.70 2.24 -5.68
C ALA A 102 7.02 3.00 -5.87
N ALA A 103 7.25 4.08 -5.12
CA ALA A 103 8.49 4.86 -5.20
C ALA A 103 9.72 4.03 -4.84
N GLY A 104 9.65 3.24 -3.74
CA GLY A 104 10.72 2.34 -3.35
C GLY A 104 10.97 1.24 -4.39
N GLY A 105 9.90 0.65 -4.94
CA GLY A 105 9.98 -0.35 -6.01
C GLY A 105 10.60 0.19 -7.31
N ILE A 106 10.27 1.42 -7.69
CA ILE A 106 10.87 2.11 -8.84
C ILE A 106 12.35 2.40 -8.56
N ALA A 107 12.69 2.90 -7.37
CA ALA A 107 14.08 3.17 -7.00
C ALA A 107 14.96 1.91 -7.11
N LEU A 108 14.45 0.75 -6.66
CA LEU A 108 15.16 -0.52 -6.77
C LEU A 108 15.52 -0.90 -8.22
N ALA A 109 14.77 -0.46 -9.23
CA ALA A 109 15.06 -0.75 -10.63
C ALA A 109 16.35 -0.09 -11.14
N PHE A 110 16.85 0.94 -10.44
CA PHE A 110 18.00 1.75 -10.89
C PHE A 110 19.22 1.63 -9.96
N LEU A 111 19.11 0.95 -8.82
CA LEU A 111 20.16 0.90 -7.80
C LEU A 111 21.02 -0.36 -7.92
N GLN A 112 22.34 -0.18 -7.88
CA GLN A 112 23.32 -1.27 -7.97
C GLN A 112 24.14 -1.46 -6.69
N LYS A 113 24.21 -0.42 -5.83
CA LYS A 113 24.96 -0.48 -4.58
C LYS A 113 24.14 -1.20 -3.49
N PRO A 114 24.70 -2.18 -2.78
CA PRO A 114 23.99 -2.94 -1.74
C PRO A 114 23.26 -2.07 -0.71
N GLU A 115 23.93 -1.05 -0.19
CA GLU A 115 23.38 -0.14 0.83
C GLU A 115 22.18 0.66 0.29
N ALA A 116 22.28 1.13 -0.97
CA ALA A 116 21.21 1.88 -1.60
C ALA A 116 19.99 0.98 -1.87
N ILE A 117 20.22 -0.28 -2.24
CA ILE A 117 19.17 -1.29 -2.45
C ILE A 117 18.45 -1.57 -1.12
N LEU A 118 19.20 -1.74 -0.03
CA LEU A 118 18.60 -1.92 1.31
C LEU A 118 17.79 -0.69 1.74
N ALA A 119 18.28 0.51 1.46
CA ALA A 119 17.55 1.76 1.74
C ALA A 119 16.27 1.88 0.91
N ALA A 120 16.32 1.59 -0.39
CA ALA A 120 15.14 1.60 -1.25
C ALA A 120 14.13 0.52 -0.84
N ARG A 121 14.61 -0.67 -0.43
CA ARG A 121 13.79 -1.74 0.11
C ARG A 121 13.12 -1.35 1.43
N THR A 122 13.78 -0.52 2.23
CA THR A 122 13.23 0.05 3.46
C THR A 122 12.07 1.00 3.15
N VAL A 123 12.26 1.90 2.18
CA VAL A 123 11.18 2.80 1.73
C VAL A 123 10.01 1.99 1.18
N GLU A 124 10.29 1.02 0.33
CA GLU A 124 9.28 0.16 -0.28
C GLU A 124 8.48 -0.64 0.77
N GLY A 125 9.14 -1.22 1.77
CA GLY A 125 8.49 -2.01 2.82
C GLY A 125 7.76 -1.18 3.87
N ALA A 126 8.02 0.13 3.95
CA ALA A 126 7.32 1.06 4.83
C ALA A 126 5.96 1.51 4.26
N GLY A 127 5.77 1.40 2.94
CA GLY A 127 4.49 1.63 2.28
C GLY A 127 3.58 0.42 2.40
#